data_AF-A0A4U0WWK6-F1
#
_entry.id   AF-A0A4U0WWK6-F1
#
_cell.length_a   1.000
_cell.length_b   1.000
_cell.length_c   1.000
_cell.angle_alpha   90.00
_cell.angle_beta   90.00
_cell.angle_gamma   90.00
#
_symmetry.space_group_name_H-M   'P 1'
#
loop_
_entity.id
_entity.type
_entity.pdbx_description
1 polymer ?
#
loop_
_entity_poly.entity_id
_entity_poly.type
_entity_poly.pdbx_seq_one_letter_code
_entity_poly.pdbx_strand_id
1 'polypeptide(L)'
;MSASSRPQEVLSKVDAATVESIRTFVTSTSIGQLGLKLPTGLVIAGPSIASHGQFFENLAKALATDARSTFVKLTSDEATNLKNLLKTLIKKATSRNPDLDEDEDEDRDLVRRKGPKLLNYDLQVLYNWSKEQSTDRVIVAFQDSEAFDGALLAETVELLQ
;
A
#
# COMPACT_ATOMS: atom_id res chain seq x y z
N MET A 1 38.65 2.65 15.61
CA MET A 1 38.41 1.24 15.23
C MET A 1 37.12 1.19 14.43
N SER A 2 37.23 1.16 13.11
CA SER A 2 36.09 1.16 12.18
C SER A 2 35.81 -0.26 11.71
N ALA A 3 34.66 -0.82 12.07
CA ALA A 3 34.22 -2.12 11.58
C ALA A 3 32.68 -2.15 11.51
N SER A 4 32.09 -1.72 10.39
CA SER A 4 30.77 -2.19 9.90
C SER A 4 30.29 -1.60 8.55
N SER A 5 31.11 -0.91 7.77
CA SER A 5 30.61 -0.16 6.59
C SER A 5 30.34 -1.00 5.34
N ARG A 6 31.01 -2.14 5.13
CA ARG A 6 30.87 -2.95 3.89
C ARG A 6 29.55 -3.71 3.73
N PRO A 7 29.00 -4.39 4.77
CA PRO A 7 27.77 -5.17 4.63
C PRO A 7 26.55 -4.28 4.35
N GLN A 8 26.49 -3.11 5.01
CA GLN A 8 25.40 -2.15 4.84
C GLN A 8 25.42 -1.51 3.44
N GLU A 9 26.60 -1.27 2.88
CA GLU A 9 26.76 -0.69 1.55
C GLU A 9 26.42 -1.67 0.41
N VAL A 10 26.60 -2.99 0.64
CA VAL A 10 26.15 -4.02 -0.30
C VAL A 10 24.65 -4.24 -0.19
N LEU A 11 24.11 -4.27 1.04
CA LEU A 11 22.68 -4.42 1.28
C LEU A 11 21.89 -3.26 0.66
N SER A 12 22.38 -2.02 0.82
CA SER A 12 21.75 -0.85 0.20
C SER A 12 21.78 -0.85 -1.33
N LYS A 13 22.83 -1.42 -1.96
CA LYS A 13 22.92 -1.57 -3.41
C LYS A 13 21.98 -2.63 -3.97
N VAL A 14 21.82 -3.75 -3.27
CA VAL A 14 20.89 -4.83 -3.66
C VAL A 14 19.43 -4.38 -3.50
N ASP A 15 19.13 -3.69 -2.41
CA ASP A 15 17.81 -3.10 -2.18
C ASP A 15 17.48 -2.09 -3.29
N ALA A 16 18.43 -1.26 -3.70
CA ALA A 16 18.22 -0.26 -4.76
C ALA A 16 17.86 -0.89 -6.11
N ALA A 17 18.52 -1.98 -6.52
CA ALA A 17 18.20 -2.67 -7.78
C ALA A 17 16.80 -3.30 -7.76
N THR A 18 16.40 -3.86 -6.62
CA THR A 18 15.08 -4.46 -6.44
C THR A 18 13.99 -3.38 -6.42
N VAL A 19 14.22 -2.28 -5.69
CA VAL A 19 13.31 -1.12 -5.64
C VAL A 19 13.11 -0.54 -7.04
N GLU A 20 14.19 -0.37 -7.83
CA GLU A 20 14.09 0.15 -9.20
C GLU A 20 13.34 -0.81 -10.14
N SER A 21 13.52 -2.12 -9.97
CA SER A 21 12.78 -3.13 -10.73
C SER A 21 11.27 -3.07 -10.43
N ILE A 22 10.90 -2.94 -9.16
CA ILE A 22 9.49 -2.78 -8.75
C ILE A 22 8.93 -1.45 -9.26
N ARG A 23 9.70 -0.37 -9.15
CA ARG A 23 9.33 0.95 -9.67
C ARG A 23 9.06 0.90 -11.18
N THR A 24 9.93 0.25 -11.93
CA THR A 24 9.76 0.03 -13.37
C THR A 24 8.48 -0.75 -13.65
N PHE A 25 8.24 -1.86 -12.94
CA PHE A 25 7.01 -2.64 -13.06
C PHE A 25 5.76 -1.80 -12.80
N VAL A 26 5.75 -1.03 -11.71
CA VAL A 26 4.62 -0.16 -11.34
C VAL A 26 4.37 0.88 -12.43
N THR A 27 5.41 1.52 -12.96
CA THR A 27 5.27 2.61 -13.94
C THR A 27 4.96 2.13 -15.36
N SER A 28 5.49 0.97 -15.78
CA SER A 28 5.27 0.39 -17.12
C SER A 28 3.89 -0.25 -17.30
N THR A 29 3.26 -0.64 -16.20
CA THR A 29 1.96 -1.32 -16.20
C THR A 29 0.87 -0.35 -16.68
N SER A 30 0.29 -0.53 -17.87
CA SER A 30 -0.78 0.34 -18.37
C SER A 30 -2.16 -0.18 -17.97
N ILE A 31 -2.89 0.58 -17.16
CA ILE A 31 -4.24 0.23 -16.65
C ILE A 31 -5.20 -0.16 -17.79
N GLY A 32 -5.06 0.47 -18.97
CA GLY A 32 -5.89 0.18 -20.15
C GLY A 32 -5.58 -1.10 -20.93
N GLN A 33 -4.45 -1.77 -20.68
CA GLN A 33 -4.02 -2.97 -21.43
C GLN A 33 -4.28 -4.29 -20.70
N LEU A 34 -4.70 -4.26 -19.43
CA LEU A 34 -4.76 -5.43 -18.54
C LEU A 34 -6.17 -6.03 -18.34
N GLY A 35 -7.21 -5.43 -18.91
CA GLY A 35 -8.58 -5.88 -18.70
C GLY A 35 -8.99 -5.80 -17.22
N LEU A 36 -9.60 -6.88 -16.69
CA LEU A 36 -10.07 -7.02 -15.29
C LEU A 36 -9.02 -7.65 -14.35
N LYS A 37 -7.73 -7.68 -14.72
CA LYS A 37 -6.70 -8.34 -13.88
C LYS A 37 -5.85 -7.32 -13.14
N LEU A 38 -5.75 -7.50 -11.82
CA LEU A 38 -4.85 -6.73 -10.98
C LEU A 38 -3.38 -7.07 -11.28
N PRO A 39 -2.54 -6.08 -11.60
CA PRO A 39 -1.11 -6.26 -11.73
C PRO A 39 -0.50 -6.57 -10.37
N THR A 40 0.01 -7.79 -10.22
CA THR A 40 0.54 -8.29 -8.94
C THR A 40 1.97 -8.75 -9.11
N GLY A 41 2.84 -8.39 -8.16
CA GLY A 41 4.20 -8.87 -8.06
C GLY A 41 4.43 -9.57 -6.72
N LEU A 42 5.20 -10.66 -6.73
CA LEU A 42 5.65 -11.34 -5.52
C LEU A 42 7.11 -10.97 -5.25
N VAL A 43 7.39 -10.40 -4.09
CA VAL A 43 8.76 -10.06 -3.66
C VAL A 43 9.24 -11.16 -2.71
N ILE A 44 10.19 -11.97 -3.18
CA ILE A 44 10.82 -12.99 -2.34
C ILE A 44 11.98 -12.33 -1.59
N ALA A 45 11.74 -11.97 -0.34
CA ALA A 45 12.77 -11.41 0.52
C ALA A 45 13.51 -12.52 1.29
N GLY A 46 14.78 -12.29 1.61
CA GLY A 46 15.58 -13.21 2.42
C GLY A 46 15.08 -13.31 3.87
N PRO A 47 15.61 -14.26 4.67
CA PRO A 47 15.12 -14.58 6.01
C PRO A 47 15.27 -13.46 7.06
N SER A 48 15.89 -12.32 6.71
CA SER A 48 16.09 -11.21 7.63
C SER A 48 14.87 -10.28 7.64
N ILE A 49 13.90 -10.55 8.51
CA ILE A 49 12.69 -9.72 8.69
C ILE A 49 13.05 -8.26 9.05
N ALA A 50 14.16 -8.04 9.77
CA ALA A 50 14.64 -6.70 10.14
C ALA A 50 14.99 -5.82 8.92
N SER A 51 15.35 -6.39 7.78
CA SER A 51 15.58 -5.62 6.54
C SER A 51 14.30 -5.34 5.75
N HIS A 52 13.19 -6.04 6.03
CA HIS A 52 11.94 -5.87 5.29
C HIS A 52 11.31 -4.51 5.57
N GLY A 53 11.31 -4.07 6.83
CA GLY A 53 10.79 -2.75 7.21
C GLY A 53 11.47 -1.62 6.43
N GLN A 54 12.80 -1.60 6.43
CA GLN A 54 13.58 -0.59 5.71
C GLN A 54 13.40 -0.67 4.19
N PHE A 55 13.29 -1.89 3.64
CA PHE A 55 13.00 -2.11 2.23
C PHE A 55 11.66 -1.47 1.82
N PHE A 56 10.58 -1.72 2.57
CA PHE A 56 9.26 -1.15 2.28
C PHE A 56 9.23 0.38 2.45
N GLU A 57 9.99 0.94 3.40
CA GLU A 57 10.13 2.40 3.51
C GLU A 57 10.86 3.01 2.30
N ASN A 58 11.93 2.37 1.84
CA ASN A 58 12.67 2.82 0.67
C ASN A 58 11.81 2.72 -0.60
N LEU A 59 11.03 1.63 -0.72
CA LEU A 59 10.07 1.43 -1.78
C LEU A 59 8.97 2.51 -1.75
N ALA A 60 8.40 2.80 -0.58
CA ALA A 60 7.40 3.84 -0.41
C ALA A 60 7.94 5.22 -0.82
N LYS A 61 9.18 5.55 -0.46
CA LYS A 61 9.86 6.79 -0.86
C LYS A 61 10.09 6.85 -2.37
N ALA A 62 10.57 5.77 -2.97
CA ALA A 62 10.80 5.71 -4.42
C ALA A 62 9.49 5.90 -5.19
N LEU A 63 8.43 5.18 -4.83
CA LEU A 63 7.12 5.24 -5.48
C LEU A 63 6.34 6.52 -5.16
N ALA A 64 6.68 7.24 -4.09
CA ALA A 64 6.11 8.56 -3.82
C ALA A 64 6.61 9.63 -4.79
N THR A 65 7.79 9.42 -5.41
CA THR A 65 8.31 10.34 -6.44
C THR A 65 7.70 10.11 -7.82
N ASP A 66 7.02 8.97 -8.01
CA ASP A 66 6.32 8.70 -9.26
C ASP A 66 5.01 9.49 -9.29
N ALA A 67 4.75 10.10 -10.45
CA ALA A 67 3.64 11.01 -10.58
C ALA A 67 2.31 10.27 -10.35
N ARG A 68 1.53 10.77 -9.37
CA ARG A 68 0.13 10.38 -9.12
C ARG A 68 -0.07 8.95 -8.58
N SER A 69 0.89 8.39 -7.84
CA SER A 69 0.74 7.14 -7.09
C SER A 69 0.62 7.35 -5.57
N THR A 70 -0.11 6.45 -4.92
CA THR A 70 -0.19 6.32 -3.46
C THR A 70 0.22 4.93 -3.05
N PHE A 71 1.15 4.83 -2.11
CA PHE A 71 1.66 3.56 -1.61
C PHE A 71 1.10 3.27 -0.22
N VAL A 72 0.44 2.12 -0.05
CA VAL A 72 -0.14 1.66 1.21
C VAL A 72 0.48 0.34 1.61
N LYS A 73 1.08 0.32 2.79
CA LYS A 73 1.68 -0.87 3.39
C LYS A 73 0.74 -1.42 4.46
N LEU A 74 0.43 -2.71 4.38
CA LEU A 74 -0.41 -3.46 5.32
C LEU A 74 0.41 -4.58 5.97
N THR A 75 0.18 -4.83 7.25
CA THR A 75 0.71 -5.99 7.97
C THR A 75 -0.42 -6.91 8.45
N SER A 76 -0.12 -8.18 8.71
CA SER A 76 -1.13 -9.15 9.16
C SER A 76 -1.78 -8.74 10.49
N ASP A 77 -1.02 -8.09 11.36
CA ASP A 77 -1.48 -7.61 12.67
C ASP A 77 -2.54 -6.50 12.56
N GLU A 78 -2.47 -5.68 11.51
CA GLU A 78 -3.43 -4.58 11.27
C GLU A 78 -4.68 -5.05 10.49
N ALA A 79 -4.58 -6.22 9.85
CA ALA A 79 -5.54 -6.73 8.88
C ALA A 79 -6.03 -8.12 9.29
N THR A 80 -6.60 -8.22 10.49
CA THR A 80 -7.07 -9.49 11.07
C THR A 80 -8.36 -10.04 10.43
N ASN A 81 -9.06 -9.23 9.63
CA ASN A 81 -10.23 -9.61 8.83
C ASN A 81 -10.44 -8.55 7.73
N LEU A 82 -11.35 -8.82 6.78
CA LEU A 82 -11.60 -7.94 5.64
C LEU A 82 -12.00 -6.53 6.06
N LYS A 83 -12.88 -6.38 7.06
CA LYS A 83 -13.30 -5.06 7.57
C LYS A 83 -12.10 -4.26 8.06
N ASN A 84 -11.25 -4.84 8.90
CA ASN A 84 -10.06 -4.17 9.43
C ASN A 84 -9.05 -3.86 8.33
N LEU A 85 -8.84 -4.77 7.38
CA LEU A 85 -8.00 -4.55 6.22
C LEU A 85 -8.46 -3.33 5.41
N LEU A 86 -9.75 -3.25 5.08
CA LEU A 86 -10.32 -2.13 4.32
C LEU A 86 -10.27 -0.82 5.08
N LYS A 87 -10.60 -0.81 6.38
CA LYS A 87 -10.44 0.38 7.24
C LYS A 87 -8.99 0.87 7.22
N THR A 88 -8.03 -0.03 7.41
CA THR A 88 -6.61 0.31 7.45
C THR A 88 -6.10 0.79 6.09
N LEU A 89 -6.51 0.14 5.00
CA LEU A 89 -6.19 0.54 3.63
C LEU A 89 -6.68 1.97 3.35
N ILE A 90 -7.96 2.23 3.62
CA ILE A 90 -8.57 3.56 3.42
C ILE A 90 -7.86 4.59 4.28
N LYS A 91 -7.74 4.35 5.59
CA LYS A 91 -7.07 5.27 6.53
C LYS A 91 -5.67 5.63 6.06
N LYS A 92 -4.84 4.63 5.69
CA LYS A 92 -3.45 4.86 5.27
C LYS A 92 -3.33 5.52 3.89
N ALA A 93 -4.27 5.25 2.98
CA ALA A 93 -4.30 5.92 1.69
C ALA A 93 -4.64 7.41 1.85
N THR A 94 -5.61 7.71 2.72
CA THR A 94 -6.21 9.03 2.81
C THR A 94 -5.58 9.96 3.84
N SER A 95 -4.84 9.44 4.83
CA SER A 95 -4.19 10.22 5.90
C SER A 95 -3.14 11.25 5.42
N ARG A 96 -2.74 11.23 4.14
CA ARG A 96 -1.99 12.36 3.56
C ARG A 96 -2.82 13.64 3.44
N ASN A 97 -4.14 13.58 3.67
CA ASN A 97 -5.01 14.73 3.75
C ASN A 97 -5.19 15.16 5.23
N PRO A 98 -4.69 16.34 5.65
CA PRO A 98 -4.85 16.82 7.02
C PRO A 98 -6.31 16.99 7.45
N ASP A 99 -7.26 17.03 6.51
CA ASP A 99 -8.70 17.04 6.82
C ASP A 99 -9.22 15.71 7.39
N LEU A 100 -8.41 14.64 7.39
CA LEU A 100 -8.78 13.29 7.83
C LEU A 100 -8.02 12.82 9.08
N ASP A 101 -7.07 13.62 9.57
CA ASP A 101 -6.07 13.17 10.54
C ASP A 101 -6.30 13.64 11.98
N GLU A 102 -7.46 14.23 12.29
CA GLU A 102 -7.87 14.50 13.66
C GLU A 102 -9.06 13.63 14.05
N ASP A 103 -8.87 12.92 15.17
CA ASP A 103 -9.86 12.31 16.06
C ASP A 103 -10.19 10.82 15.88
N GLU A 104 -9.88 10.08 16.95
CA GLU A 104 -10.27 8.70 17.31
C GLU A 104 -11.79 8.54 17.52
N ASP A 105 -12.61 9.23 16.76
CA ASP A 105 -14.05 9.07 16.84
C ASP A 105 -14.47 7.96 15.87
N GLU A 106 -15.05 6.89 16.41
CA GLU A 106 -15.63 5.75 15.69
C GLU A 106 -16.74 6.13 14.68
N ASP A 107 -17.01 7.42 14.49
CA ASP A 107 -18.15 7.93 13.73
C ASP A 107 -17.86 9.25 12.99
N ARG A 108 -16.62 9.52 12.56
CA ARG A 108 -16.37 10.69 11.70
C ARG A 108 -16.94 10.48 10.30
N ASP A 109 -18.07 11.15 10.08
CA ASP A 109 -18.81 11.37 8.84
C ASP A 109 -17.88 11.63 7.63
N LEU A 110 -17.55 10.56 6.91
CA LEU A 110 -16.81 10.66 5.66
C LEU A 110 -17.74 11.24 4.58
N VAL A 111 -17.49 12.51 4.29
CA VAL A 111 -17.93 13.23 3.09
C VAL A 111 -19.45 13.38 2.96
N ARG A 112 -20.00 14.48 3.51
CA ARG A 112 -21.28 15.06 3.07
C ARG A 112 -21.14 15.56 1.61
N ARG A 113 -21.11 14.66 0.64
CA ARG A 113 -21.37 14.97 -0.77
C ARG A 113 -22.54 14.11 -1.24
N LYS A 114 -23.74 14.67 -1.06
CA LYS A 114 -24.99 14.31 -1.77
C LYS A 114 -25.12 12.79 -2.08
N GLY A 115 -25.17 11.97 -1.03
CA GLY A 115 -25.32 10.51 -1.15
C GLY A 115 -25.53 9.85 0.22
N PRO A 116 -25.84 8.54 0.25
CA PRO A 116 -25.93 7.76 1.48
C PRO A 116 -24.63 7.85 2.31
N LYS A 117 -24.73 7.80 3.64
CA LYS A 117 -23.56 7.75 4.55
C LYS A 117 -22.75 6.49 4.22
N LEU A 118 -21.51 6.68 3.76
CA LEU A 118 -20.58 5.59 3.49
C LEU A 118 -19.94 5.11 4.80
N LEU A 119 -19.67 3.82 4.87
CA LEU A 119 -18.94 3.21 5.98
C LEU A 119 -17.44 3.50 5.80
N ASN A 120 -16.68 3.59 6.89
CA ASN A 120 -15.23 3.84 6.85
C ASN A 120 -14.39 2.68 6.30
N TYR A 121 -15.05 1.60 5.87
CA TYR A 121 -14.47 0.46 5.15
C TYR A 121 -15.06 0.28 3.76
N ASP A 122 -15.86 1.23 3.28
CA ASP A 122 -16.41 1.21 1.93
C ASP A 122 -15.36 1.69 0.92
N LEU A 123 -15.02 0.86 -0.06
CA LEU A 123 -14.04 1.20 -1.12
C LEU A 123 -14.46 2.42 -1.96
N GLN A 124 -15.74 2.80 -1.96
CA GLN A 124 -16.21 4.03 -2.57
C GLN A 124 -15.54 5.27 -1.97
N VAL A 125 -15.13 5.22 -0.68
CA VAL A 125 -14.34 6.27 -0.04
C VAL A 125 -12.98 6.43 -0.71
N LEU A 126 -12.26 5.33 -0.91
CA LEU A 126 -10.95 5.32 -1.56
C LEU A 126 -11.05 5.77 -3.02
N TYR A 127 -12.10 5.32 -3.73
CA TYR A 127 -12.37 5.74 -5.10
C TYR A 127 -12.60 7.26 -5.19
N ASN A 128 -13.50 7.81 -4.37
CA ASN A 128 -13.79 9.24 -4.37
C ASN A 128 -12.54 10.06 -4.05
N TRP A 129 -11.79 9.66 -3.02
CA TRP A 129 -10.54 10.30 -2.65
C TRP A 129 -9.51 10.27 -3.79
N SER A 130 -9.33 9.12 -4.46
CA SER A 130 -8.38 9.01 -5.58
C SER A 130 -8.73 9.94 -6.74
N LYS A 131 -10.03 10.13 -7.03
CA LYS A 131 -10.50 11.09 -8.03
C LYS A 131 -10.21 12.53 -7.63
N GLU A 132 -10.42 12.88 -6.37
CA GLU A 132 -10.14 14.22 -5.84
C GLU A 132 -8.65 14.57 -5.86
N GLN A 133 -7.80 13.62 -5.45
CA GLN A 133 -6.34 13.80 -5.42
C GLN A 133 -5.69 13.62 -6.80
N SER A 134 -6.46 13.33 -7.84
CA SER A 134 -5.96 12.97 -9.17
C SER A 134 -4.93 11.84 -9.12
N THR A 135 -5.10 10.90 -8.18
CA THR A 135 -4.26 9.71 -8.02
C THR A 135 -4.62 8.69 -9.09
N ASP A 136 -3.64 8.31 -9.91
CA ASP A 136 -3.81 7.29 -10.95
C ASP A 136 -3.79 5.87 -10.38
N ARG A 137 -3.05 5.67 -9.28
CA ARG A 137 -2.72 4.33 -8.76
C ARG A 137 -2.68 4.31 -7.25
N VAL A 138 -3.34 3.32 -6.66
CA VAL A 138 -3.13 2.92 -5.27
C VAL A 138 -2.38 1.59 -5.29
N ILE A 139 -1.17 1.59 -4.74
CA ILE A 139 -0.27 0.45 -4.69
C ILE A 139 -0.39 -0.14 -3.29
N VAL A 140 -0.85 -1.38 -3.19
CA VAL A 140 -1.04 -2.08 -1.91
C VAL A 140 0.07 -3.10 -1.74
N ALA A 141 0.80 -3.01 -0.62
CA ALA A 141 1.87 -3.92 -0.27
C ALA A 141 1.54 -4.67 1.01
N PHE A 142 1.55 -6.00 0.94
CA PHE A 142 1.43 -6.91 2.09
C PHE A 142 2.84 -7.25 2.57
N GLN A 143 3.27 -6.68 3.69
CA GLN A 143 4.67 -6.73 4.13
C GLN A 143 5.10 -8.14 4.57
N ASP A 144 4.24 -8.81 5.33
CA ASP A 144 4.41 -10.12 5.96
C ASP A 144 3.34 -11.07 5.40
N SER A 145 3.26 -11.16 4.07
CA SER A 145 2.23 -11.91 3.33
C SER A 145 2.05 -13.37 3.80
N GLU A 146 3.10 -13.99 4.33
CA GLU A 146 3.12 -15.34 4.90
C GLU A 146 2.38 -15.47 6.24
N ALA A 147 2.18 -14.35 6.94
CA ALA A 147 1.47 -14.27 8.22
C ALA A 147 -0.02 -13.91 8.03
N PHE A 148 -0.46 -13.56 6.82
CA PHE A 148 -1.86 -13.34 6.51
C PHE A 148 -2.64 -14.65 6.39
N ASP A 149 -3.93 -14.60 6.74
CA ASP A 149 -4.88 -15.64 6.35
C ASP A 149 -5.02 -15.65 4.81
N GLY A 150 -4.76 -16.81 4.20
CA GLY A 150 -4.86 -16.97 2.75
C GLY A 150 -6.27 -16.74 2.20
N ALA A 151 -7.32 -17.06 2.96
CA ALA A 151 -8.71 -16.78 2.58
C ALA A 151 -8.98 -15.27 2.56
N LEU A 152 -8.42 -14.52 3.51
CA LEU A 152 -8.51 -13.07 3.56
C LEU A 152 -7.81 -12.41 2.37
N LEU A 153 -6.60 -12.88 2.00
CA LEU A 153 -5.90 -12.38 0.83
C LEU A 153 -6.69 -12.65 -0.46
N ALA A 154 -7.25 -13.85 -0.59
CA ALA A 154 -8.08 -14.21 -1.74
C ALA A 154 -9.32 -13.31 -1.85
N GLU A 155 -10.08 -13.15 -0.76
CA GLU A 155 -11.26 -12.27 -0.70
C GLU A 155 -10.90 -10.82 -1.02
N THR A 156 -9.74 -10.34 -0.53
CA THR A 156 -9.26 -8.99 -0.82
C THR A 156 -8.93 -8.80 -2.30
N VAL A 157 -8.23 -9.76 -2.92
CA VAL A 157 -7.91 -9.70 -4.36
C VAL A 157 -9.20 -9.76 -5.19
N GLU A 158 -10.17 -10.56 -4.78
CA GLU A 158 -11.47 -10.65 -5.46
C GLU A 158 -12.27 -9.37 -5.39
N LEU A 159 -12.17 -8.62 -4.29
CA LEU A 159 -12.88 -7.36 -4.11
C LEU A 159 -12.22 -6.20 -4.88
N LEU A 160 -10.91 -6.26 -5.12
CA LEU A 160 -10.14 -5.16 -5.72
C LEU A 160 -10.09 -5.20 -7.26
N GLN A 161 -10.46 -6.32 -7.89
CA GLN A 161 -10.35 -6.54 -9.35
C GLN A 161 -11.52 -6.00 -10.17
#